data_AF-A0A1I3EIJ0-F1
#
_entry.id   AF-A0A1I3EIJ0-F1
#
_cell.length_a   1.000
_cell.length_b   1.000
_cell.length_c   1.000
_cell.angle_alpha   90.00
_cell.angle_beta   90.00
_cell.angle_gamma   90.00
#
_symmetry.space_group_name_H-M   'P 1'
#
loop_
_entity.id
_entity.type
_entity.pdbx_description
1 polymer ?
#
loop_
_entity_poly.entity_id
_entity_poly.type
_entity_poly.pdbx_seq_one_letter_code
_entity_poly.pdbx_strand_id
1 'polypeptide(L)'
;MTVTPQKGRNRHEGSAPRRLGRTRRWRRPWYAQRLQGLEDAIRKRLGGLSARLGDGDWLDGAFSAGDLLMVTVLRRLHGSGLLEEHPNLSRYVARGEARPAFRRAFDAQRAVFAASKG
;
A
#
# COMPACT_ATOMS: atom_id res chain seq x y z
N MET A 1 -45.03 43.44 39.40
CA MET A 1 -45.70 43.08 38.14
C MET A 1 -45.25 44.07 37.08
N THR A 2 -44.44 43.62 36.13
CA THR A 2 -44.17 44.33 34.89
C THR A 2 -43.77 43.28 33.86
N VAL A 3 -44.67 43.06 32.91
CA VAL A 3 -44.55 42.14 31.78
C VAL A 3 -44.40 43.00 30.53
N THR A 4 -43.41 42.72 29.68
CA THR A 4 -43.43 42.84 28.19
C THR A 4 -42.03 42.55 27.62
N PRO A 5 -41.87 42.18 26.33
CA PRO A 5 -42.57 41.14 25.58
C PRO A 5 -41.60 40.17 24.85
N GLN A 6 -42.15 39.01 24.47
CA GLN A 6 -41.59 38.04 23.53
C GLN A 6 -41.46 38.66 22.12
N LYS A 7 -40.30 38.55 21.45
CA LYS A 7 -40.17 38.73 19.98
C LYS A 7 -39.66 37.45 19.35
N GLY A 8 -40.34 37.07 18.27
CA GLY A 8 -40.39 35.74 17.68
C GLY A 8 -39.14 35.25 16.95
N ARG A 9 -39.19 33.94 16.71
CA ARG A 9 -38.31 33.10 15.90
C ARG A 9 -37.97 33.75 14.54
N ASN A 10 -36.74 33.53 14.08
CA ASN A 10 -36.58 33.02 12.73
C ASN A 10 -35.37 32.08 12.62
N ARG A 11 -35.64 30.91 12.04
CA ARG A 11 -34.67 29.89 11.68
C ARG A 11 -33.86 30.39 10.50
N HIS A 12 -32.54 30.30 10.57
CA HIS A 12 -31.73 30.02 9.38
C HIS A 12 -30.63 29.04 9.78
N GLU A 13 -30.89 27.77 9.47
CA GLU A 13 -29.85 26.75 9.32
C GLU A 13 -28.84 27.22 8.28
N GLY A 14 -27.69 27.68 8.75
CA GLY A 14 -26.49 27.85 7.94
C GLY A 14 -25.49 26.77 8.34
N SER A 15 -25.68 25.55 7.82
CA SER A 15 -24.75 24.44 8.00
C SER A 15 -23.40 24.80 7.37
N ALA A 16 -22.46 25.27 8.19
CA ALA A 16 -21.09 25.53 7.75
C ALA A 16 -20.42 24.19 7.39
N PRO A 17 -19.74 24.08 6.24
CA PRO A 17 -19.15 22.82 5.81
C PRO A 17 -18.03 22.42 6.78
N ARG A 18 -18.17 21.22 7.36
CA ARG A 18 -17.10 20.55 8.11
C ARG A 18 -15.91 20.40 7.17
N ARG A 19 -14.92 21.30 7.25
CA ARG A 19 -13.62 21.07 6.63
C ARG A 19 -13.08 19.77 7.23
N LEU A 20 -13.00 18.71 6.42
CA LEU A 20 -12.19 17.55 6.78
C LEU A 20 -10.74 18.04 6.89
N GLY A 21 -10.34 18.38 8.11
CA GLY A 21 -8.96 18.65 8.43
C GLY A 21 -8.14 17.41 8.11
N ARG A 22 -7.15 17.55 7.22
CA ARG A 22 -6.07 16.58 7.03
C ARG A 22 -5.62 16.12 8.42
N THR A 23 -5.73 14.82 8.69
CA THR A 23 -5.53 14.27 10.03
C THR A 23 -4.13 14.65 10.55
N ARG A 24 -4.07 15.31 11.70
CA ARG A 24 -2.86 15.84 12.38
C ARG A 24 -1.78 14.80 12.71
N ARG A 25 -2.00 13.52 12.41
CA ARG A 25 -1.16 12.41 12.89
C ARG A 25 0.17 12.30 12.13
N TRP A 26 0.17 12.59 10.84
CA TRP A 26 1.31 12.41 9.93
C TRP A 26 2.44 13.45 10.11
N ARG A 27 2.18 14.58 10.77
CA ARG A 27 3.15 15.70 10.95
C ARG A 27 3.89 15.68 12.30
N ARG A 28 3.85 14.58 13.05
CA ARG A 28 4.51 14.51 14.36
C ARG A 28 5.97 14.02 14.22
N PRO A 29 6.94 14.55 14.98
CA PRO A 29 8.36 14.17 14.85
C PRO A 29 8.63 12.66 15.01
N TRP A 30 7.87 11.98 15.88
CA TRP A 30 7.96 10.54 16.07
C TRP A 30 7.52 9.72 14.84
N TYR A 31 6.76 10.31 13.93
CA TYR A 31 6.27 9.63 12.72
C TYR A 31 7.42 9.36 11.75
N ALA A 32 8.34 10.33 11.57
CA ALA A 32 9.53 10.15 10.75
C ALA A 32 10.49 9.10 11.33
N GLN A 33 10.73 9.13 12.64
CA GLN A 33 11.56 8.12 13.32
C GLN A 33 10.95 6.72 13.24
N ARG A 34 9.62 6.60 13.37
CA ARG A 34 8.92 5.32 13.18
C ARG A 34 9.00 4.81 11.75
N LEU A 35 8.95 5.71 10.78
CA LEU A 35 9.07 5.35 9.37
C LEU A 35 10.47 4.79 9.07
N GLN A 36 11.52 5.44 9.57
CA GLN A 36 12.91 4.95 9.45
C GLN A 36 13.07 3.56 10.07
N GLY A 37 12.61 3.36 11.31
CA GLY A 37 12.70 2.04 11.95
C GLY A 37 11.91 0.93 11.22
N LEU A 38 10.82 1.29 10.52
CA LEU A 38 10.08 0.35 9.68
C LEU A 38 10.84 0.03 8.38
N GLU A 39 11.43 1.04 7.73
CA GLU A 39 12.26 0.86 6.54
C GLU A 39 13.47 -0.03 6.83
N ASP A 40 14.15 0.18 7.97
CA ASP A 40 15.27 -0.68 8.40
C ASP A 40 14.83 -2.12 8.64
N ALA A 41 13.66 -2.32 9.25
CA ALA A 41 13.09 -3.65 9.47
C ALA A 41 12.76 -4.34 8.14
N ILE A 42 12.21 -3.60 7.17
CA ILE A 42 11.93 -4.10 5.81
C ILE A 42 13.25 -4.48 5.13
N ARG A 43 14.25 -3.60 5.16
CA ARG A 43 15.57 -3.82 4.56
C ARG A 43 16.25 -5.07 5.13
N LYS A 44 16.17 -5.28 6.45
CA LYS A 44 16.67 -6.50 7.09
C LYS A 44 15.97 -7.76 6.59
N ARG A 45 14.65 -7.72 6.40
CA ARG A 45 13.87 -8.85 5.87
C ARG A 45 14.18 -9.12 4.40
N LEU A 46 14.28 -8.07 3.57
CA LEU A 46 14.66 -8.18 2.17
C LEU A 46 16.09 -8.72 2.02
N GLY A 47 17.02 -8.28 2.86
CA GLY A 47 18.38 -8.82 2.89
C GLY A 47 18.41 -10.32 3.19
N GLY A 48 17.64 -10.78 4.18
CA GLY A 48 17.51 -12.22 4.48
C GLY A 48 16.87 -13.02 3.34
N LEU A 49 15.83 -12.47 2.70
CA LEU A 49 15.19 -13.12 1.54
C LEU A 49 16.13 -13.19 0.33
N SER A 50 16.83 -12.10 0.04
CA SER A 50 17.85 -12.02 -1.00
C SER A 50 18.94 -13.06 -0.79
N ALA A 51 19.45 -13.19 0.44
CA ALA A 51 20.45 -14.19 0.78
C ALA A 51 19.92 -15.62 0.61
N ARG A 52 18.67 -15.89 0.99
CA ARG A 52 18.04 -17.21 0.82
C ARG A 52 17.83 -17.55 -0.66
N LEU A 53 17.42 -16.58 -1.48
CA LEU A 53 17.27 -16.79 -2.92
C LEU A 53 18.63 -17.02 -3.60
N GLY A 54 19.65 -16.24 -3.20
CA GLY A 54 20.98 -16.31 -3.80
C GLY A 54 20.92 -16.10 -5.32
N ASP A 55 21.56 -17.02 -6.04
CA ASP A 55 21.53 -17.11 -7.51
C ASP A 55 20.42 -18.06 -8.03
N GLY A 56 19.60 -18.59 -7.13
CA GLY A 56 18.52 -19.51 -7.47
C GLY A 56 17.38 -18.85 -8.26
N ASP A 57 16.69 -19.65 -9.07
CA ASP A 57 15.54 -19.17 -9.81
C ASP A 57 14.28 -19.01 -8.95
N TRP A 58 14.11 -19.88 -7.94
CA TRP A 58 12.96 -19.92 -7.02
C TRP A 58 13.40 -20.28 -5.61
N LEU A 59 12.56 -20.00 -4.60
CA LEU A 59 12.95 -20.10 -3.19
C LEU A 59 13.24 -21.53 -2.72
N ASP A 60 12.54 -22.52 -3.28
CA ASP A 60 12.69 -23.95 -2.95
C ASP A 60 13.04 -24.77 -4.21
N GLY A 61 13.85 -24.17 -5.10
CA GLY A 61 14.35 -24.80 -6.33
C GLY A 61 13.34 -24.76 -7.48
N ALA A 62 12.27 -25.53 -7.40
CA ALA A 62 11.18 -25.48 -8.38
C ALA A 62 10.17 -24.38 -8.03
N PHE A 63 9.47 -23.85 -9.04
CA PHE A 63 8.42 -22.86 -8.80
C PHE A 63 7.30 -23.46 -7.94
N SER A 64 6.96 -22.75 -6.87
CA SER A 64 5.97 -23.19 -5.89
C SER A 64 4.86 -22.16 -5.66
N ALA A 65 3.83 -22.54 -4.90
CA ALA A 65 2.83 -21.59 -4.41
C ALA A 65 3.46 -20.50 -3.51
N GLY A 66 4.55 -20.83 -2.80
CA GLY A 66 5.30 -19.86 -2.01
C GLY A 66 5.84 -18.73 -2.88
N ASP A 67 6.34 -19.05 -4.07
CA ASP A 67 6.85 -18.05 -4.99
C ASP A 67 5.75 -17.14 -5.55
N LEU A 68 4.57 -17.71 -5.86
CA LEU A 68 3.43 -16.92 -6.30
C LEU A 68 3.01 -15.87 -5.26
N LEU A 69 2.94 -16.28 -3.99
CA LEU A 69 2.64 -15.37 -2.88
C LEU A 69 3.75 -14.35 -2.68
N MET A 70 5.01 -14.77 -2.71
CA MET A 70 6.14 -13.88 -2.48
C MET A 70 6.26 -12.81 -3.58
N VAL A 71 6.11 -13.18 -4.85
CA VAL A 71 6.05 -12.22 -5.96
C VAL A 71 4.93 -11.20 -5.72
N THR A 72 3.75 -11.66 -5.29
CA THR A 72 2.62 -10.76 -5.00
C THR A 72 2.91 -9.78 -3.86
N VAL A 73 3.64 -10.22 -2.82
CA VAL A 73 4.08 -9.36 -1.71
C VAL A 73 5.11 -8.34 -2.19
N LEU A 74 6.14 -8.77 -2.92
CA LEU A 74 7.22 -7.90 -3.38
C LEU A 74 6.75 -6.83 -4.37
N ARG A 75 5.75 -7.14 -5.21
CA ARG A 75 5.14 -6.16 -6.12
C ARG A 75 4.52 -4.95 -5.42
N ARG A 76 4.14 -5.07 -4.14
CA ARG A 76 3.63 -3.93 -3.34
C ARG A 76 4.72 -2.91 -3.00
N LEU A 77 5.99 -3.31 -3.13
CA LEU A 77 7.14 -2.46 -2.91
C LEU A 77 7.61 -1.75 -4.19
N HIS A 78 7.00 -2.03 -5.36
CA HIS A 78 7.32 -1.30 -6.59
C HIS A 78 7.12 0.21 -6.41
N GLY A 79 8.10 1.00 -6.84
CA GLY A 79 8.10 2.46 -6.72
C GLY A 79 8.52 2.99 -5.34
N SER A 80 8.87 2.12 -4.39
CA SER A 80 9.46 2.53 -3.09
C SER A 80 10.98 2.72 -3.13
N GLY A 81 11.66 2.21 -4.16
CA GLY A 81 13.13 2.19 -4.23
C GLY A 81 13.79 1.04 -3.45
N LEU A 82 13.04 0.36 -2.56
CA LEU A 82 13.58 -0.68 -1.68
C LEU A 82 13.88 -2.00 -2.42
N LEU A 83 13.14 -2.30 -3.49
CA LEU A 83 13.33 -3.55 -4.24
C LEU A 83 14.53 -3.43 -5.21
N GLU A 84 14.77 -2.22 -5.69
CA GLU A 84 15.85 -1.86 -6.61
C GLU A 84 17.24 -2.02 -5.97
N GLU A 85 17.32 -1.91 -4.64
CA GLU A 85 18.54 -2.21 -3.87
C GLU A 85 18.92 -3.71 -3.86
N HIS A 86 18.01 -4.58 -4.31
CA HIS A 86 18.20 -6.03 -4.38
C HIS A 86 17.95 -6.55 -5.82
N PRO A 87 18.97 -6.50 -6.71
CA PRO A 87 18.80 -6.84 -8.12
C PRO A 87 18.33 -8.29 -8.38
N ASN A 88 18.72 -9.23 -7.53
CA ASN A 88 18.26 -10.62 -7.61
C ASN A 88 16.76 -10.77 -7.30
N LEU A 89 16.24 -10.04 -6.29
CA LEU A 89 14.82 -10.00 -5.98
C LEU A 89 14.02 -9.31 -7.09
N SER A 90 14.57 -8.24 -7.69
CA SER A 90 13.97 -7.59 -8.86
C SER A 90 13.84 -8.56 -10.05
N ARG A 91 14.90 -9.34 -10.35
CA ARG A 91 14.87 -10.38 -11.39
C ARG A 91 13.87 -11.49 -11.07
N TYR A 92 13.80 -11.91 -9.82
CA TYR A 92 12.85 -12.91 -9.34
C TYR A 92 11.39 -12.48 -9.55
N VAL A 93 11.05 -11.23 -9.20
CA VAL A 93 9.72 -10.66 -9.45
C VAL A 93 9.42 -10.62 -10.94
N ALA A 94 10.34 -10.10 -11.76
CA ALA A 94 10.18 -10.02 -13.21
C ALA A 94 9.95 -11.41 -13.83
N ARG A 95 10.67 -12.44 -13.36
CA ARG A 95 10.48 -13.84 -13.77
C ARG A 95 9.07 -14.33 -13.42
N GLY A 96 8.59 -14.03 -12.22
CA GLY A 96 7.22 -14.34 -11.79
C GLY A 96 6.16 -13.68 -12.66
N GLU A 97 6.31 -12.38 -12.95
CA GLU A 97 5.40 -11.61 -13.79
C GLU A 97 5.41 -12.03 -15.27
N ALA A 98 6.53 -12.55 -15.76
CA ALA A 98 6.66 -13.05 -17.12
C ALA A 98 5.87 -14.35 -17.38
N ARG A 99 5.45 -15.07 -16.33
CA ARG A 99 4.74 -16.34 -16.48
C ARG A 99 3.38 -16.14 -17.17
N PRO A 100 3.03 -16.94 -18.19
CA PRO A 100 1.74 -16.80 -18.91
C PRO A 100 0.51 -16.85 -17.99
N ALA A 101 0.54 -17.72 -16.98
CA ALA A 101 -0.55 -17.82 -16.01
C ALA A 101 -0.73 -16.54 -15.19
N PHE A 102 0.38 -15.86 -14.84
CA PHE A 102 0.34 -14.60 -14.13
C PHE A 102 -0.30 -13.51 -14.97
N ARG A 103 0.14 -13.36 -16.23
CA ARG A 103 -0.41 -12.36 -17.17
C ARG A 103 -1.91 -12.53 -17.37
N ARG A 104 -2.37 -13.77 -17.62
CA ARG A 104 -3.80 -14.08 -17.76
C ARG A 104 -4.59 -13.71 -16.51
N ALA A 105 -4.11 -14.08 -15.32
CA ALA A 105 -4.78 -13.76 -14.06
C ALA A 105 -4.84 -12.24 -13.82
N PHE A 106 -3.75 -11.52 -14.12
CA PHE A 106 -3.68 -10.08 -14.00
C PHE A 106 -4.64 -9.38 -14.97
N ASP A 107 -4.69 -9.81 -16.24
CA ASP A 107 -5.61 -9.26 -17.24
C ASP A 107 -7.07 -9.48 -16.84
N ALA A 108 -7.41 -10.67 -16.34
CA ALA A 108 -8.75 -10.97 -15.83
C ALA A 108 -9.13 -10.08 -14.64
N GLN A 109 -8.24 -9.93 -13.65
CA GLN A 109 -8.48 -9.06 -12.49
C GLN A 109 -8.62 -7.58 -12.91
N ARG A 110 -7.80 -7.13 -13.87
CA ARG A 110 -7.86 -5.77 -14.42
C ARG A 110 -9.19 -5.50 -15.12
N ALA A 111 -9.71 -6.46 -15.88
CA ALA A 111 -11.00 -6.32 -16.55
C ALA A 111 -12.14 -6.13 -15.53
N VAL A 112 -12.17 -6.93 -14.46
CA VAL A 112 -13.14 -6.78 -13.36
C VAL A 112 -13.04 -5.40 -12.71
N PHE A 113 -11.82 -4.96 -12.39
CA PHE A 113 -11.59 -3.64 -11.80
C PHE A 113 -12.10 -2.52 -12.72
N ALA A 114 -11.77 -2.55 -14.02
CA ALA A 114 -12.21 -1.55 -14.99
C ALA A 114 -13.74 -1.52 -15.11
N ALA A 115 -14.40 -2.69 -15.14
CA ALA A 115 -15.86 -2.79 -15.18
C ALA A 115 -16.53 -2.21 -13.92
N SER A 116 -15.87 -2.27 -12.74
CA SER A 116 -16.41 -1.67 -11.50
C SER A 116 -16.24 -0.15 -11.39
N LYS A 117 -15.51 0.47 -12.32
CA LYS A 117 -15.23 1.92 -12.34
C LYS A 117 -16.15 2.70 -13.29
N GLY A 118 -16.92 2.02 -14.13
CA GLY A 118 -18.01 2.59 -14.92
C GLY A 118 -19.33 2.46 -14.17
#